data_AF-A0A526YJ71-F1
#
_entry.id   AF-A0A526YJ71-F1
#
_cell.length_a   1.000
_cell.length_b   1.000
_cell.length_c   1.000
_cell.angle_alpha   90.00
_cell.angle_beta   90.00
_cell.angle_gamma   90.00
#
_symmetry.space_group_name_H-M   'P 1'
#
loop_
_entity.id
_entity.type
_entity.pdbx_description
1 polymer ?
#
loop_
_entity_poly.entity_id
_entity_poly.type
_entity_poly.pdbx_seq_one_letter_code
_entity_poly.pdbx_strand_id
1 'polypeptide(L)' 'PVIDEEAQKSIRDYCTEMGLQGRLIAKLEAPKDGRFVAPHVFRVKGIEDIEREVFGPVLHVASFDADD' A
#
# COMPACT_ATOMS: atom_id res chain seq x y z
N PRO A 1 -14.08 -1.55 4.70
CA PRO A 1 -14.14 -2.52 3.58
C PRO A 1 -14.08 -1.75 2.27
N VAL A 2 -13.57 -2.35 1.20
CA VAL A 2 -13.57 -1.75 -0.14
C VAL A 2 -14.90 -2.01 -0.86
N ILE A 3 -15.16 -1.27 -1.93
CA ILE A 3 -16.47 -1.22 -2.58
C ILE A 3 -16.87 -2.54 -3.24
N ASP A 4 -15.95 -3.20 -3.93
CA ASP A 4 -16.17 -4.46 -4.65
C ASP A 4 -14.93 -5.39 -4.62
N GLU A 5 -15.09 -6.57 -5.21
CA GLU A 5 -14.05 -7.61 -5.25
C GLU A 5 -12.89 -7.25 -6.19
N GLU A 6 -13.17 -6.49 -7.25
CA GLU A 6 -12.15 -6.03 -8.20
C GLU A 6 -11.19 -5.04 -7.52
N ALA A 7 -11.72 -4.07 -6.79
CA ALA A 7 -10.95 -3.16 -5.95
C ALA A 7 -10.14 -3.94 -4.91
N GLN A 8 -10.76 -4.92 -4.23
CA GLN A 8 -10.07 -5.74 -3.26
C GLN A 8 -8.87 -6.48 -3.87
N LYS A 9 -9.07 -7.09 -5.03
CA LYS A 9 -8.02 -7.83 -5.74
C LYS A 9 -6.92 -6.88 -6.22
N SER A 10 -7.26 -5.78 -6.88
CA SER A 10 -6.31 -4.80 -7.41
C SER A 10 -5.37 -4.25 -6.32
N ILE A 11 -5.92 -3.92 -5.15
CA ILE A 11 -5.12 -3.41 -4.02
C ILE A 11 -4.29 -4.53 -3.39
N ARG A 12 -4.83 -5.76 -3.26
CA ARG A 12 -4.06 -6.91 -2.71
C ARG A 12 -2.88 -7.29 -3.60
N ASP A 13 -3.07 -7.29 -4.90
CA ASP A 13 -2.03 -7.59 -5.88
C ASP A 13 -0.92 -6.53 -5.78
N TYR A 14 -1.29 -5.24 -5.74
CA TYR A 14 -0.35 -4.14 -5.52
C TYR A 14 0.45 -4.28 -4.22
N CYS A 15 -0.23 -4.55 -3.09
CA CYS A 15 0.44 -4.74 -1.80
C CYS A 15 1.39 -5.95 -1.79
N THR A 16 1.02 -7.02 -2.50
CA THR A 16 1.85 -8.23 -2.63
C THR A 16 3.12 -7.91 -3.41
N GLU A 17 2.98 -7.23 -4.55
CA GLU A 17 4.11 -6.81 -5.38
C GLU A 17 5.08 -5.90 -4.60
N MET A 18 4.58 -4.83 -3.97
CA MET A 18 5.39 -3.92 -3.16
C MET A 18 6.06 -4.63 -1.97
N GLY A 19 5.38 -5.62 -1.39
CA GLY A 19 5.94 -6.49 -0.35
C GLY A 19 7.10 -7.35 -0.85
N LEU A 20 6.97 -7.95 -2.03
CA LEU A 20 8.03 -8.74 -2.68
C LEU A 20 9.24 -7.88 -3.07
N GLN A 21 9.02 -6.60 -3.38
CA GLN A 21 10.08 -5.63 -3.61
C GLN A 21 10.80 -5.18 -2.33
N GLY A 22 10.41 -5.69 -1.16
CA GLY A 22 11.01 -5.35 0.13
C GLY A 22 10.69 -3.93 0.61
N ARG A 23 9.65 -3.29 0.06
CA ARG A 23 9.28 -1.91 0.39
C ARG A 23 8.39 -1.80 1.64
N LEU A 24 7.93 -2.91 2.22
CA LEU A 24 7.01 -2.89 3.35
C LEU A 24 7.68 -2.33 4.62
N ILE A 25 7.11 -1.27 5.17
CA ILE A 25 7.50 -0.68 6.46
C ILE A 25 6.64 -1.29 7.58
N ALA A 26 5.32 -1.29 7.39
CA ALA A 26 4.37 -1.73 8.40
C ALA A 26 3.11 -2.30 7.76
N LYS A 27 2.48 -3.25 8.45
CA LYS A 27 1.21 -3.86 8.08
C LYS A 27 0.39 -4.09 9.34
N LEU A 28 -0.90 -3.75 9.28
CA LEU A 28 -1.85 -4.07 10.34
C LEU A 28 -2.74 -5.25 9.94
N GLU A 29 -3.34 -5.89 10.92
CA GLU A 29 -4.33 -6.93 10.65
C GLU A 29 -5.63 -6.30 10.10
N ALA A 30 -6.30 -7.06 9.23
CA ALA A 30 -7.65 -6.77 8.78
C ALA A 30 -8.56 -7.95 9.14
N PRO A 31 -9.88 -7.71 9.27
CA PRO A 31 -10.85 -8.80 9.41
C PRO A 31 -10.68 -9.86 8.31
N LYS A 32 -10.82 -11.12 8.69
CA LYS A 32 -10.68 -12.27 7.77
C LYS A 32 -11.83 -12.35 6.77
N ASP A 33 -13.03 -11.97 7.21
CA ASP A 33 -14.25 -12.08 6.43
C ASP A 33 -14.67 -10.75 5.81
N GLY A 34 -15.12 -10.81 4.56
CA GLY A 34 -15.58 -9.66 3.78
C GLY A 34 -14.51 -8.99 2.94
N ARG A 35 -14.87 -7.85 2.34
CA ARG A 35 -14.03 -7.12 1.38
C ARG A 35 -13.03 -6.21 2.09
N PHE A 36 -12.17 -6.79 2.92
CA PHE A 36 -11.11 -6.04 3.59
C PHE A 36 -9.75 -6.25 2.93
N VAL A 37 -8.95 -5.19 2.98
CA VAL A 37 -7.53 -5.20 2.68
C VAL A 37 -6.82 -4.64 3.91
N ALA A 38 -5.77 -5.32 4.37
CA ALA A 38 -4.95 -4.86 5.48
C ALA A 38 -4.37 -3.46 5.18
N PRO A 39 -4.31 -2.55 6.16
CA PRO A 39 -3.52 -1.33 6.02
C PRO A 39 -2.05 -1.66 5.80
N HIS A 40 -1.43 -1.05 4.77
CA HIS A 40 -0.01 -1.19 4.48
C HIS A 40 0.67 0.18 4.42
N VAL A 41 1.91 0.23 4.91
CA VAL A 41 2.80 1.38 4.76
C VAL A 41 4.01 0.91 3.96
N PHE A 42 4.27 1.55 2.81
CA PHE A 42 5.40 1.24 1.94
C PHE A 42 6.38 2.40 1.87
N ARG A 43 7.68 2.08 1.86
CA ARG A 43 8.74 3.03 1.56
C ARG A 43 8.80 3.26 0.06
N VAL A 44 8.88 4.52 -0.34
CA VAL A 44 9.13 4.93 -1.72
C VAL A 44 10.26 5.96 -1.75
N LYS A 45 10.91 6.10 -2.89
CA LYS A 45 11.96 7.13 -3.08
C LYS A 45 11.38 8.52 -3.27
N GLY A 46 10.18 8.62 -3.82
CA GLY A 46 9.50 9.86 -4.14
C GLY A 46 8.21 9.61 -4.91
N ILE A 47 7.61 10.68 -5.43
CA ILE A 47 6.34 10.59 -6.17
C ILE A 47 6.46 9.78 -7.48
N GLU A 48 7.64 9.76 -8.08
CA GLU A 48 7.92 9.02 -9.33
C GLU A 48 7.76 7.49 -9.18
N ASP A 49 7.94 6.96 -7.96
CA ASP A 49 7.72 5.55 -7.66
C ASP A 49 6.22 5.18 -7.64
N ILE A 50 5.31 6.17 -7.69
CA ILE A 50 3.86 6.00 -7.65
C ILE A 50 3.31 6.20 -9.06
N GLU A 51 3.36 5.15 -9.86
CA GLU A 51 2.96 5.18 -11.28
C GLU A 51 1.45 5.37 -11.49
N ARG A 52 0.65 4.97 -10.51
CA ARG A 52 -0.81 5.06 -10.54
C ARG A 52 -1.38 5.29 -9.15
N GLU A 53 -2.59 5.84 -9.12
CA GLU A 53 -3.37 5.95 -7.89
C GLU A 53 -3.84 4.57 -7.40
N VAL A 54 -3.70 4.33 -6.10
CA VAL A 54 -4.15 3.10 -5.42
C VAL A 54 -5.23 3.48 -4.40
N PHE A 55 -6.50 3.34 -4.78
CA PHE A 55 -7.65 3.66 -3.93
C PHE A 55 -7.87 2.60 -2.83
N GLY A 56 -7.05 2.62 -1.79
CA GLY A 56 -7.11 1.66 -0.71
C GLY A 56 -6.39 2.11 0.56
N PRO A 57 -6.36 1.27 1.61
CA PRO A 57 -5.65 1.56 2.85
C PRO A 57 -4.12 1.34 2.66
N VAL A 58 -3.52 2.14 1.78
CA VAL A 58 -2.11 2.09 1.41
C VAL A 58 -1.51 3.47 1.61
N LEU A 59 -0.47 3.55 2.45
CA LEU A 59 0.29 4.78 2.68
C LEU A 59 1.69 4.62 2.09
N HIS A 60 2.10 5.56 1.25
CA HIS A 60 3.46 5.67 0.77
C HIS A 60 4.23 6.72 1.57
N VAL A 61 5.46 6.38 1.98
CA VAL A 61 6.32 7.27 2.75
C VAL A 61 7.65 7.44 2.02
N ALA A 62 7.97 8.67 1.64
CA ALA A 62 9.29 9.10 1.20
C ALA A 62 9.95 9.93 2.30
N SER A 63 11.22 9.64 2.59
CA SER A 63 12.06 10.53 3.39
C SER A 63 12.75 11.55 2.48
N PHE A 64 13.06 12.72 3.04
CA PHE A 64 13.90 13.72 2.41
C PHE A 64 15.00 14.11 3.40
N ASP A 65 16.13 14.60 2.89
CA ASP A 65 17.20 15.11 3.74
C ASP A 65 16.72 16.39 4.43
N ALA A 66 17.01 16.53 5.72
CA ALA A 66 16.77 17.79 6.41
C ALA A 66 17.77 18.82 5.90
N ASP A 67 17.29 20.00 5.50
CA ASP A 67 18.15 21.16 5.33
C ASP A 67 18.69 21.57 6.72
N ASP A 68 19.99 21.88 6.81
CA ASP A 68 20.67 22.34 8.05
C ASP A 68 20.05 23.63 8.61
#